data_AF-A0A1C7LQ55-F1
#
_entry.id   AF-A0A1C7LQ55-F1
#
_cell.length_a   1.000
_cell.length_b   1.000
_cell.length_c   1.000
_cell.angle_alpha   90.00
_cell.angle_beta   90.00
_cell.angle_gamma   90.00
#
_symmetry.space_group_name_H-M   'P 1'
#
loop_
_entity.id
_entity.type
_entity.pdbx_description
1 polymer ?
#
loop_
_entity_poly.entity_id
_entity_poly.type
_entity_poly.pdbx_seq_one_letter_code
_entity_poly.pdbx_strand_id
1 'polypeptide(L)'
;MRGYVELISLYKIAGQVLRQVYALDKCKDNLELEKCTELQRAVDSLDKSLTKWCDDLPSIFKSNPITEKQVTMAAVLCSHYYSILTTLRRNFLPVRRDQPIAPRSTANAVSTARACIRLAPSIKAVVPPNHHLAFFIQNLFSSVLIILLYAMHATDPTASHTAMDEAKSCLTCWRSGRGTGLGHGSARSCSRT
;
A
#
# COMPACT_ATOMS: atom_id res chain seq x y z
N MET A 1 -8.22 15.03 16.78
CA MET A 1 -9.28 14.05 17.08
C MET A 1 -9.88 13.43 15.82
N ARG A 2 -10.57 14.19 14.94
CA ARG A 2 -11.30 13.62 13.79
C ARG A 2 -10.47 12.70 12.87
N GLY A 3 -9.26 13.08 12.47
CA GLY A 3 -8.43 12.21 11.62
C GLY A 3 -8.08 10.85 12.25
N TYR A 4 -7.97 10.78 13.58
CA TYR A 4 -7.74 9.51 14.28
C TYR A 4 -9.00 8.63 14.31
N VAL A 5 -10.19 9.25 14.37
CA VAL A 5 -11.47 8.52 14.24
C VAL A 5 -11.59 7.89 12.85
N GLU A 6 -11.24 8.63 11.79
CA GLU A 6 -11.20 8.10 10.42
C GLU A 6 -10.19 6.95 10.26
N LEU A 7 -9.04 7.07 10.93
CA LEU A 7 -8.04 6.01 10.96
C LEU A 7 -8.59 4.75 11.64
N ILE A 8 -9.26 4.88 12.79
CA ILE A 8 -9.89 3.74 13.47
C ILE A 8 -10.94 3.07 12.57
N SER A 9 -11.81 3.84 11.91
CA SER A 9 -12.81 3.25 11.01
C SER A 9 -12.18 2.52 9.83
N LEU A 10 -11.09 3.07 9.28
CA LEU A 10 -10.33 2.41 8.22
C LEU A 10 -9.72 1.09 8.69
N TYR A 11 -9.17 1.06 9.91
CA TYR A 11 -8.59 -0.15 10.49
C TYR A 11 -9.62 -1.22 10.87
N LYS A 12 -10.89 -0.85 11.11
CA LYS A 12 -11.96 -1.84 11.23
C LYS A 12 -12.15 -2.62 9.93
N ILE A 13 -12.11 -1.94 8.78
CA ILE A 13 -12.14 -2.59 7.45
C ILE A 13 -10.89 -3.44 7.27
N ALA A 14 -9.70 -2.93 7.64
CA ALA A 14 -8.46 -3.71 7.59
C ALA A 14 -8.53 -5.02 8.38
N GLY A 15 -9.11 -4.99 9.59
CA GLY A 15 -9.34 -6.18 10.40
C GLY A 15 -10.24 -7.21 9.71
N GLN A 16 -11.28 -6.75 9.00
CA GLN A 16 -12.15 -7.62 8.20
C GLN A 16 -11.41 -8.21 7.00
N VAL A 17 -10.58 -7.42 6.30
CA VAL A 17 -9.72 -7.92 5.20
C VAL A 17 -8.81 -9.03 5.71
N LEU A 18 -8.14 -8.83 6.83
CA LEU A 18 -7.24 -9.83 7.41
C LEU A 18 -7.99 -11.10 7.82
N ARG A 19 -9.17 -10.97 8.42
CA ARG A 19 -9.97 -12.10 8.89
C ARG A 19 -10.62 -12.90 7.76
N GLN A 20 -11.17 -12.23 6.75
CA GLN A 20 -11.99 -12.88 5.71
C GLN A 20 -11.16 -13.32 4.51
N VAL A 21 -10.16 -12.54 4.11
CA VAL A 21 -9.40 -12.81 2.88
C VAL A 21 -8.12 -13.58 3.20
N TYR A 22 -7.41 -13.16 4.25
CA TYR A 22 -6.10 -13.71 4.59
C TYR A 22 -6.16 -15.03 5.37
N ALA A 23 -7.22 -15.26 6.15
CA ALA A 23 -7.40 -16.54 6.83
C ALA A 23 -7.71 -17.68 5.84
N LEU A 24 -8.38 -17.37 4.72
CA LEU A 24 -8.78 -18.33 3.69
C LEU A 24 -7.70 -18.58 2.63
N ASP A 25 -6.76 -17.64 2.44
CA ASP A 25 -5.62 -17.77 1.51
C ASP A 25 -4.75 -18.99 1.82
N LYS A 26 -4.65 -19.41 3.10
CA LYS A 26 -3.90 -20.60 3.53
C LYS A 26 -4.46 -21.93 3.01
N CYS A 27 -5.67 -21.96 2.45
CA CYS A 27 -6.30 -23.19 1.96
C CYS A 27 -6.56 -23.19 0.44
N LYS A 28 -6.06 -22.20 -0.31
CA LYS A 28 -6.39 -22.01 -1.74
C LYS A 28 -6.14 -23.20 -2.66
N ASP A 29 -5.10 -24.00 -2.41
CA ASP A 29 -4.78 -25.16 -3.25
C ASP A 29 -5.82 -26.31 -3.10
N ASN A 30 -6.67 -26.29 -2.07
CA ASN A 30 -7.71 -27.30 -1.78
C ASN A 30 -9.10 -26.69 -1.51
N LEU A 31 -9.35 -25.44 -1.92
CA LEU A 31 -10.62 -24.78 -1.65
C LEU A 31 -11.71 -25.28 -2.60
N GLU A 32 -12.83 -25.74 -2.05
CA GLU A 32 -14.04 -26.05 -2.82
C GLU A 32 -14.51 -24.81 -3.60
N LEU A 33 -15.06 -25.03 -4.80
CA LEU A 33 -15.52 -23.97 -5.70
C LEU A 33 -16.45 -22.96 -5.00
N GLU A 34 -17.31 -23.44 -4.11
CA GLU A 34 -18.22 -22.62 -3.30
C GLU A 34 -17.46 -21.60 -2.44
N LYS A 35 -16.41 -22.03 -1.73
CA LYS A 35 -15.57 -21.16 -0.89
C LYS A 35 -14.78 -20.14 -1.70
N CYS A 36 -14.38 -20.48 -2.93
CA CYS A 36 -13.77 -19.53 -3.86
C CYS A 36 -14.77 -18.41 -4.25
N THR A 37 -16.04 -18.76 -4.51
CA THR A 37 -17.06 -17.75 -4.80
C THR A 37 -17.39 -16.88 -3.59
N GLU A 38 -17.38 -17.44 -2.38
CA GLU A 38 -17.56 -16.69 -1.13
C GLU A 38 -16.42 -15.72 -0.89
N LEU A 39 -15.17 -16.16 -1.11
CA LEU A 39 -14.00 -15.31 -1.02
C LEU A 39 -14.06 -14.13 -1.99
N GLN A 40 -14.47 -14.37 -3.24
CA GLN A 40 -14.65 -13.30 -4.22
C GLN A 40 -15.74 -12.31 -3.79
N ARG A 41 -16.89 -12.80 -3.30
CA ARG A 41 -17.97 -11.95 -2.76
C ARG A 41 -17.51 -11.11 -1.58
N ALA A 42 -16.73 -11.70 -0.66
CA ALA A 42 -16.15 -10.98 0.48
C ALA A 42 -15.20 -9.88 0.01
N VAL A 43 -14.34 -10.17 -0.97
CA VAL A 43 -13.43 -9.18 -1.56
C VAL A 43 -14.18 -8.03 -2.21
N ASP A 44 -15.20 -8.31 -3.02
CA ASP A 44 -15.98 -7.27 -3.69
C ASP A 44 -16.72 -6.39 -2.67
N SER A 45 -17.26 -6.99 -1.60
CA SER A 45 -17.91 -6.26 -0.51
C SER A 45 -16.93 -5.36 0.26
N LEU A 46 -15.72 -5.86 0.51
CA LEU A 46 -14.67 -5.11 1.20
C LEU A 46 -14.10 -3.99 0.34
N ASP A 47 -13.92 -4.22 -0.97
CA ASP A 47 -13.48 -3.19 -1.93
C ASP A 47 -14.51 -2.05 -1.95
N LYS A 48 -15.82 -2.36 -2.04
CA LYS A 48 -16.89 -1.36 -1.94
C LYS A 48 -16.88 -0.61 -0.61
N SER A 49 -16.67 -1.31 0.50
CA SER A 49 -16.62 -0.68 1.84
C SER A 49 -15.44 0.28 1.97
N LEU A 50 -14.29 -0.10 1.38
CA LEU A 50 -13.08 0.71 1.37
C LEU A 50 -13.24 1.94 0.46
N THR A 51 -13.82 1.77 -0.73
CA THR A 51 -14.18 2.88 -1.63
C THR A 51 -15.16 3.82 -0.96
N LYS A 52 -16.22 3.29 -0.33
CA LYS A 52 -17.19 4.10 0.42
C LYS A 52 -16.54 4.90 1.54
N TRP A 53 -15.65 4.28 2.32
CA TRP A 53 -14.89 5.00 3.35
C TRP A 53 -14.09 6.15 2.73
N CYS A 54 -13.46 5.93 1.58
CA CYS A 54 -12.78 7.00 0.85
C CYS A 54 -13.77 8.08 0.43
N ASP A 55 -14.94 7.75 -0.11
CA ASP A 55 -15.96 8.72 -0.56
C ASP A 55 -16.59 9.51 0.60
N ASP A 56 -16.74 8.90 1.77
CA ASP A 56 -17.30 9.53 2.97
C ASP A 56 -16.25 10.36 3.74
N LEU A 57 -14.97 10.21 3.42
CA LEU A 57 -13.90 10.91 4.14
C LEU A 57 -14.07 12.45 4.05
N PRO A 58 -13.94 13.20 5.16
CA PRO A 58 -14.14 14.66 5.16
C PRO A 58 -13.23 15.41 4.18
N SER A 59 -13.76 16.49 3.57
CA SER A 59 -13.04 17.31 2.59
C SER A 59 -11.72 17.90 3.11
N ILE A 60 -11.65 18.17 4.41
CA ILE A 60 -10.43 18.63 5.12
C ILE A 60 -9.25 17.64 5.04
N PHE A 61 -9.52 16.38 4.72
CA PHE A 61 -8.51 15.32 4.55
C PHE A 61 -8.42 14.79 3.11
N LYS A 62 -9.16 15.41 2.17
CA LYS A 62 -9.13 15.05 0.73
C LYS A 62 -8.63 16.17 -0.15
N SER A 63 -9.36 17.28 -0.14
CA SER A 63 -9.28 18.31 -1.19
C SER A 63 -8.84 19.64 -0.61
N ASN A 64 -9.24 19.95 0.63
CA ASN A 64 -9.03 21.26 1.23
C ASN A 64 -8.38 21.17 2.63
N PRO A 65 -7.16 20.62 2.76
CA PRO A 65 -6.41 20.72 4.01
C PRO A 65 -5.97 22.17 4.21
N ILE A 66 -6.25 22.72 5.40
CA ILE A 66 -5.99 24.12 5.75
C ILE A 66 -4.69 24.25 6.56
N THR A 67 -4.34 23.22 7.32
CA THR A 67 -3.17 23.23 8.22
C THR A 67 -2.19 22.14 7.86
N GLU A 68 -0.90 22.34 8.15
CA GLU A 68 0.14 21.33 7.98
C GLU A 68 -0.22 20.00 8.67
N LYS A 69 -0.79 20.06 9.88
CA LYS A 69 -1.27 18.87 10.61
C LYS A 69 -2.36 18.12 9.85
N GLN A 70 -3.25 18.82 9.14
CA GLN A 70 -4.27 18.19 8.29
C GLN A 70 -3.65 17.58 7.03
N VAL A 71 -2.66 18.23 6.42
CA VAL A 71 -1.90 17.67 5.28
C VAL A 71 -1.20 16.38 5.69
N THR A 72 -0.47 16.38 6.80
CA THR A 72 0.18 15.17 7.33
C THR A 72 -0.84 14.07 7.63
N MET A 73 -1.97 14.41 8.24
CA MET A 73 -3.02 13.43 8.54
C MET A 73 -3.68 12.87 7.27
N ALA A 74 -3.94 13.69 6.27
CA ALA A 74 -4.46 13.27 4.96
C ALA A 74 -3.48 12.30 4.27
N ALA A 75 -2.18 12.62 4.30
CA ALA A 75 -1.12 11.75 3.81
C ALA A 75 -1.08 10.40 4.53
N VAL A 76 -1.18 10.40 5.87
CA VAL A 76 -1.26 9.17 6.68
C VAL A 76 -2.50 8.35 6.27
N LEU A 77 -3.69 8.94 6.26
CA LEU A 77 -4.93 8.25 5.90
C LEU A 77 -4.88 7.66 4.48
N CYS A 78 -4.39 8.45 3.52
CA CYS A 78 -4.21 8.03 2.13
C CYS A 78 -3.23 6.84 2.01
N SER A 79 -2.09 6.91 2.69
CA SER A 79 -1.11 5.82 2.75
C SER A 79 -1.72 4.51 3.28
N HIS A 80 -2.51 4.59 4.36
CA HIS A 80 -3.13 3.41 4.97
C HIS A 80 -4.25 2.84 4.10
N TYR A 81 -5.05 3.70 3.48
CA TYR A 81 -6.09 3.31 2.53
C TYR A 81 -5.50 2.46 1.40
N TYR A 82 -4.46 2.95 0.74
CA TYR A 82 -3.82 2.24 -0.36
C TYR A 82 -3.11 0.97 0.12
N SER A 83 -2.60 0.92 1.36
CA SER A 83 -2.02 -0.30 1.93
C SER A 83 -3.04 -1.41 2.13
N ILE A 84 -4.23 -1.07 2.63
CA ILE A 84 -5.33 -2.02 2.79
C ILE A 84 -5.83 -2.48 1.42
N LEU A 85 -5.97 -1.55 0.47
CA LEU A 85 -6.38 -1.85 -0.90
C LEU A 85 -5.40 -2.81 -1.59
N THR A 86 -4.10 -2.57 -1.40
CA THR A 86 -3.03 -3.45 -1.88
C THR A 86 -3.13 -4.84 -1.24
N THR A 87 -3.36 -4.90 0.07
CA THR A 87 -3.51 -6.16 0.82
C THR A 87 -4.73 -6.95 0.38
N LEU A 88 -5.83 -6.28 0.06
CA LEU A 88 -7.05 -6.89 -0.46
C LEU A 88 -6.81 -7.52 -1.84
N ARG A 89 -6.16 -6.77 -2.73
CA ARG A 89 -6.00 -7.13 -4.16
C ARG A 89 -4.84 -8.07 -4.44
N ARG A 90 -3.79 -8.08 -3.61
CA ARG A 90 -2.60 -8.95 -3.82
C ARG A 90 -2.90 -10.45 -3.80
N ASN A 91 -3.98 -10.86 -3.14
CA ASN A 91 -4.44 -12.26 -3.11
C ASN A 91 -4.84 -12.80 -4.49
N PHE A 92 -5.04 -11.94 -5.48
CA PHE A 92 -5.42 -12.33 -6.83
C PHE A 92 -4.27 -12.24 -7.83
N LEU A 93 -3.05 -11.95 -7.36
CA LEU A 93 -1.89 -11.95 -8.21
C LEU A 93 -1.45 -13.40 -8.48
N PRO A 94 -1.21 -13.76 -9.75
CA PRO A 94 -0.63 -15.05 -10.09
C PRO A 94 0.81 -15.08 -9.57
N VAL A 95 1.08 -15.95 -8.59
CA VAL A 95 2.45 -16.15 -8.04
C VAL A 95 3.14 -17.31 -8.76
N ARG A 96 2.37 -18.29 -9.26
CA ARG A 96 2.87 -19.41 -10.07
C ARG A 96 2.58 -19.13 -11.55
N ARG A 97 3.53 -19.47 -12.44
CA ARG A 97 3.41 -19.27 -13.90
C ARG A 97 2.21 -19.99 -14.52
N ASP A 98 1.78 -21.09 -13.90
CA ASP A 98 0.70 -21.95 -14.41
C ASP A 98 -0.69 -21.57 -13.84
N GLN A 99 -0.76 -20.51 -13.02
CA GLN A 99 -2.01 -20.10 -12.39
C GLN A 99 -2.84 -19.23 -13.35
N PRO A 100 -4.15 -19.50 -13.51
CA PRO A 100 -5.01 -18.67 -14.35
C PRO A 100 -4.97 -17.22 -13.88
N ILE A 101 -4.54 -16.31 -14.76
CA ILE A 101 -4.49 -14.89 -14.47
C ILE A 101 -5.92 -14.38 -14.40
N ALA A 102 -6.37 -13.89 -13.24
CA ALA A 102 -7.60 -13.10 -13.13
C ALA A 102 -7.32 -11.67 -13.66
N PRO A 103 -7.62 -11.34 -14.93
CA PRO A 103 -7.00 -10.20 -15.61
C PRO A 103 -7.39 -8.86 -14.96
N ARG A 104 -8.65 -8.78 -14.49
CA ARG A 104 -9.23 -7.59 -13.85
C ARG A 104 -8.63 -7.32 -12.48
N SER A 105 -8.46 -8.36 -11.66
CA SER A 105 -7.91 -8.23 -10.31
C SER A 105 -6.42 -7.88 -10.33
N THR A 106 -5.66 -8.46 -11.27
CA THR A 106 -4.25 -8.11 -11.51
C THR A 106 -4.12 -6.66 -11.96
N ALA A 107 -4.93 -6.19 -12.93
CA ALA A 107 -4.90 -4.81 -13.38
C ALA A 107 -5.21 -3.81 -12.24
N ASN A 108 -6.18 -4.13 -11.38
CA ASN A 108 -6.51 -3.30 -10.22
C ASN A 108 -5.39 -3.28 -9.18
N ALA A 109 -4.73 -4.41 -8.93
CA ALA A 109 -3.57 -4.49 -8.03
C ALA A 109 -2.39 -3.65 -8.54
N VAL A 110 -2.08 -3.74 -9.84
CA VAL A 110 -1.02 -2.94 -10.47
C VAL A 110 -1.35 -1.45 -10.44
N SER A 111 -2.60 -1.07 -10.75
CA SER A 111 -3.04 0.33 -10.66
C SER A 111 -2.86 0.89 -9.24
N THR A 112 -3.22 0.10 -8.23
CA THR A 112 -3.04 0.43 -6.81
C THR A 112 -1.57 0.62 -6.46
N ALA A 113 -0.72 -0.33 -6.88
CA ALA A 113 0.71 -0.28 -6.63
C ALA A 113 1.35 0.97 -7.26
N ARG A 114 0.98 1.32 -8.49
CA ARG A 114 1.45 2.55 -9.15
C ARG A 114 1.00 3.81 -8.41
N ALA A 115 -0.23 3.82 -7.89
CA ALA A 115 -0.70 4.95 -7.07
C ALA A 115 0.15 5.12 -5.81
N CYS A 116 0.46 4.03 -5.08
CA CYS A 116 1.37 4.06 -3.93
C CYS A 116 2.74 4.65 -4.28
N ILE A 117 3.31 4.24 -5.41
CA ILE A 117 4.63 4.71 -5.86
C ILE A 117 4.61 6.21 -6.15
N ARG A 118 3.60 6.69 -6.88
CA ARG A 118 3.45 8.12 -7.18
C ARG A 118 3.27 8.97 -5.93
N LEU A 119 2.70 8.41 -4.85
CA LEU A 119 2.52 9.11 -3.58
C LEU A 119 3.82 9.24 -2.78
N ALA A 120 4.85 8.44 -3.06
CA ALA A 120 6.07 8.39 -2.24
C ALA A 120 6.79 9.72 -2.01
N PRO A 121 6.99 10.58 -3.03
CA PRO A 121 7.60 11.89 -2.81
C PRO A 121 6.76 12.78 -1.90
N SER A 122 5.44 12.75 -2.06
CA SER A 122 4.50 13.58 -1.30
C SER A 122 4.44 13.15 0.17
N ILE A 123 4.35 11.84 0.44
CA ILE A 123 4.31 11.31 1.81
C ILE A 123 5.61 11.63 2.54
N LYS A 124 6.76 11.46 1.89
CA LYS A 124 8.07 11.73 2.49
C LYS A 124 8.27 13.21 2.85
N ALA A 125 7.66 14.12 2.08
CA ALA A 125 7.77 15.56 2.33
C ALA A 125 6.96 16.03 3.55
N VAL A 126 5.86 15.34 3.89
CA VAL A 126 4.88 15.83 4.88
C VAL A 126 4.72 14.94 6.10
N VAL A 127 5.20 13.69 6.05
CA VAL A 127 5.15 12.75 7.18
C VAL A 127 6.53 12.67 7.84
N PRO A 128 6.66 13.11 9.10
CA PRO A 128 7.94 13.06 9.80
C PRO A 128 8.40 11.60 10.02
N PRO A 129 9.70 11.37 10.28
CA PRO A 129 10.22 10.03 10.55
C PRO A 129 9.59 9.41 11.81
N ASN A 130 8.53 8.61 11.62
CA ASN A 130 7.77 7.95 12.67
C ASN A 130 7.19 6.60 12.18
N HIS A 131 6.39 5.93 13.02
CA HIS A 131 5.73 4.66 12.68
C HIS A 131 4.98 4.73 11.33
N HIS A 132 4.24 5.80 11.06
CA HIS A 132 3.46 5.91 9.83
C HIS A 132 4.36 5.97 8.58
N LEU A 133 5.54 6.58 8.69
CA LEU A 133 6.53 6.55 7.61
C LEU A 133 7.10 5.13 7.43
N ALA A 134 7.39 4.41 8.50
CA ALA A 134 7.85 3.01 8.42
C ALA A 134 6.79 2.11 7.76
N PHE A 135 5.52 2.26 8.14
CA PHE A 135 4.40 1.54 7.51
C PHE A 135 4.25 1.89 6.03
N PHE A 136 4.39 3.17 5.69
CA PHE A 136 4.38 3.60 4.28
C PHE A 136 5.53 2.98 3.47
N ILE A 137 6.75 2.94 4.01
CA ILE A 137 7.90 2.33 3.35
C ILE A 137 7.67 0.83 3.11
N GLN A 138 7.10 0.11 4.09
CA GLN A 138 6.73 -1.29 3.94
C GLN A 138 5.70 -1.48 2.82
N ASN A 139 4.71 -0.58 2.74
CA ASN A 139 3.70 -0.62 1.69
C ASN A 139 4.26 -0.26 0.30
N LEU A 140 5.20 0.68 0.25
CA LEU A 140 5.91 1.07 -0.96
C LEU A 140 6.73 -0.11 -1.50
N PHE A 141 7.46 -0.79 -0.63
CA PHE A 141 8.20 -2.01 -0.98
C PHE A 141 7.27 -3.09 -1.54
N SER A 142 6.14 -3.34 -0.87
CA SER A 142 5.12 -4.30 -1.34
C SER A 142 4.55 -3.92 -2.71
N SER A 143 4.34 -2.63 -2.97
CA SER A 143 3.84 -2.12 -4.26
C SER A 143 4.85 -2.35 -5.40
N VAL A 144 6.15 -2.13 -5.14
CA VAL A 144 7.21 -2.44 -6.11
C VAL A 144 7.23 -3.93 -6.43
N LEU A 145 7.11 -4.81 -5.43
CA LEU A 145 7.06 -6.26 -5.67
C LEU A 145 5.89 -6.67 -6.57
N ILE A 146 4.71 -6.06 -6.42
CA ILE A 146 3.55 -6.34 -7.28
C ILE A 146 3.84 -5.97 -8.74
N ILE A 147 4.50 -4.83 -8.97
CA ILE A 147 4.85 -4.37 -10.31
C ILE A 147 5.93 -5.25 -10.95
N LEU A 148 6.92 -5.69 -10.16
CA LEU A 148 7.93 -6.64 -10.61
C LEU A 148 7.32 -8.01 -10.94
N LEU A 149 6.42 -8.51 -10.09
CA LEU A 149 5.68 -9.76 -10.33
C LEU A 149 4.85 -9.67 -11.62
N TYR A 150 4.16 -8.54 -11.84
CA TYR A 150 3.43 -8.30 -13.08
C TYR A 150 4.37 -8.29 -14.29
N ALA A 151 5.50 -7.59 -14.22
CA ALA A 151 6.49 -7.54 -15.31
C ALA A 151 7.04 -8.93 -15.66
N MET A 152 7.31 -9.78 -14.67
CA MET A 152 7.77 -11.16 -14.92
C MET A 152 6.75 -12.03 -15.67
N HIS A 153 5.46 -11.69 -15.59
CA HIS A 153 4.38 -12.40 -16.27
C HIS A 153 3.88 -11.66 -17.52
N ALA A 154 4.34 -10.44 -17.76
CA ALA A 154 4.01 -9.68 -18.96
C ALA A 154 4.79 -10.25 -20.14
N THR A 155 4.08 -10.63 -21.20
CA THR A 155 4.69 -11.05 -22.48
C THR A 155 5.24 -9.88 -23.29
N ASP A 156 4.86 -8.65 -22.93
CA ASP A 156 5.29 -7.42 -23.58
C ASP A 156 6.58 -6.85 -22.94
N PRO A 157 7.68 -6.72 -23.70
CA PRO A 157 8.92 -6.14 -23.21
C PRO A 157 8.77 -4.68 -22.76
N THR A 158 7.87 -3.89 -23.37
CA THR A 158 7.68 -2.47 -23.03
C THR A 158 7.05 -2.29 -21.64
N ALA A 159 6.11 -3.17 -21.27
CA ALA A 159 5.51 -3.21 -19.95
C ALA A 159 6.56 -3.55 -18.88
N SER A 160 7.49 -4.45 -19.20
CA SER A 160 8.59 -4.82 -18.30
C SER A 160 9.59 -3.67 -18.08
N HIS A 161 9.95 -2.94 -19.14
CA HIS A 161 10.81 -1.76 -19.02
C HIS A 161 10.18 -0.67 -18.15
N THR A 162 8.90 -0.37 -18.40
CA THR A 162 8.14 0.63 -17.61
C THR A 162 8.10 0.26 -16.13
N ALA A 163 7.82 -1.01 -15.83
CA ALA A 163 7.82 -1.54 -14.46
C ALA A 163 9.20 -1.42 -13.78
N MET A 164 10.29 -1.65 -14.52
CA MET A 164 11.65 -1.46 -13.97
C MET A 164 11.95 0.00 -13.66
N ASP A 165 11.50 0.93 -14.49
CA ASP A 165 11.71 2.36 -14.24
C ASP A 165 10.88 2.87 -13.06
N GLU A 166 9.65 2.39 -12.90
CA GLU A 166 8.83 2.61 -11.70
C GLU A 166 9.54 2.11 -10.43
N ALA A 167 10.16 0.92 -10.49
CA ALA A 167 10.93 0.36 -9.38
C ALA A 167 12.20 1.18 -9.06
N LYS A 168 12.93 1.65 -10.09
CA LYS A 168 14.10 2.52 -9.92
C LYS A 168 13.73 3.86 -9.29
N SER A 169 12.59 4.44 -9.67
CA SER A 169 12.08 5.69 -9.09
C SER A 169 11.80 5.56 -7.57
N CYS A 170 11.33 4.39 -7.13
CA CYS A 170 11.20 4.10 -5.70
C CYS A 170 12.56 4.05 -4.99
N LEU A 171 13.54 3.43 -5.63
CA LEU A 171 14.90 3.31 -5.11
C LEU A 171 15.57 4.69 -4.93
N THR A 172 15.36 5.63 -5.86
CA THR A 172 15.87 7.00 -5.76
C THR A 172 15.15 7.79 -4.67
N CYS A 173 13.83 7.62 -4.53
CA CYS A 173 13.05 8.20 -3.41
C CYS A 173 13.57 7.72 -2.04
N TRP A 174 13.90 6.43 -1.93
CA TRP A 174 14.49 5.85 -0.72
C TRP A 174 15.93 6.33 -0.48
N ARG A 175 16.78 6.30 -1.52
CA ARG A 175 18.19 6.71 -1.44
C ARG A 175 18.38 8.19 -1.09
N SER A 176 17.54 9.06 -1.63
CA SER A 176 17.58 10.50 -1.30
C SER A 176 17.23 10.79 0.16
N GLY A 177 16.49 9.91 0.84
CA GLY A 177 16.27 10.02 2.29
C GLY A 177 17.50 9.57 3.09
N ARG A 178 18.38 8.83 2.41
CA ARG A 178 19.63 8.24 2.91
C ARG A 178 20.59 9.31 3.44
N GLY A 179 20.61 10.45 2.73
CA GLY A 179 21.66 11.47 2.76
C GLY A 179 21.34 12.74 3.55
N THR A 180 20.18 12.83 4.20
CA THR A 180 19.79 14.02 4.99
C THR A 180 19.70 13.73 6.50
N GLY A 181 20.12 12.53 6.95
CA GLY A 181 19.93 12.09 8.33
C GLY A 181 21.05 11.23 8.91
N LEU A 182 22.29 11.36 8.43
CA LEU A 182 23.49 10.82 9.09
C LEU A 182 24.67 11.80 8.89
N GLY A 183 24.49 13.03 9.33
CA GLY A 183 25.57 14.01 9.46
C GLY A 183 25.28 14.86 10.68
N HIS A 184 26.18 14.80 11.66
CA HIS A 184 26.14 15.51 12.97
C HIS A 184 25.41 14.81 14.12
N GLY A 185 25.84 13.59 14.42
CA GLY A 185 25.91 13.09 15.79
C GLY A 185 27.36 12.76 16.09
N SER A 186 28.15 13.77 16.46
CA SER A 186 29.53 13.60 16.90
C SER A 186 29.56 12.61 18.05
N ALA A 187 30.25 11.49 17.85
CA ALA A 187 30.75 10.67 18.94
C ALA A 187 31.70 11.53 19.78
N ARG A 188 31.18 12.22 20.79
CA ARG A 188 31.96 12.80 21.89
C ARG A 188 31.57 12.10 23.19
N SER A 189 32.49 11.23 23.61
CA SER A 189 32.84 10.93 25.00
C SER A 189 31.69 10.66 25.98
N CYS A 190 31.26 9.41 26.05
CA CYS A 190 30.97 8.81 27.36
C CYS A 190 32.29 8.43 28.02
N SER A 191 32.94 9.40 28.68
CA SER A 191 33.96 9.12 29.70
C SER A 191 33.28 9.24 31.07
N ARG A 192 33.29 8.12 31.78
CA ARG A 192 32.77 7.88 33.13
C ARG A 192 33.27 8.92 34.13
N THR A 193 32.37 9.37 35.01
CA THR A 193 32.68 9.62 36.42
C THR A 193 32.89 8.30 37.15
#